data_AF-A0A2H5PV85-F1
#
_entry.id   AF-A0A2H5PV85-F1
#
_cell.length_a   1.000
_cell.length_b   1.000
_cell.length_c   1.000
_cell.angle_alpha   90.00
_cell.angle_beta   90.00
_cell.angle_gamma   90.00
#
_symmetry.space_group_name_H-M   'P 1'
#
loop_
_entity.id
_entity.type
_entity.pdbx_description
1 polymer ?
#
loop_
_entity_poly.entity_id
_entity_poly.type
_entity_poly.pdbx_seq_one_letter_code
_entity_poly.pdbx_strand_id
1 'polypeptide(L)'
;MQFFAFFADLFSFILTLVNGEKVANDPSGKEINALAQHIQNLLTPSTPLFFNTLYDPYRDGADFVRGYPFSLREGVPTAISHGLWLNIPDYDAPTQLVKPRERNSRYVDAVMTIPKGSLFPMCGMNLAFDRELIGPAMYFGLMGDGQPIGRYDDMWAGWCAKVICDHLSLGVKTGLPYIWHSKASNPFVNLKKEYKGIYWQEEIIPFFQSVLLPKECTTVQKCYIELSRQVKEKLGPLDPYFQKLGDAMVTWIEAWDQLNSPAQQAAANKKNESTPSTKS
;
A
#
# COMPACT_ATOMS: atom_id res chain seq x y z
N MET A 1 0.07 -12.23 12.64
CA MET A 1 -1.27 -12.82 12.40
C MET A 1 -2.31 -11.78 11.94
N GLN A 2 -1.91 -10.58 11.49
CA GLN A 2 -2.84 -9.45 11.32
C GLN A 2 -3.37 -9.26 9.88
N PHE A 3 -2.63 -9.71 8.86
CA PHE A 3 -3.00 -9.51 7.44
C PHE A 3 -3.66 -10.71 6.75
N PHE A 4 -3.77 -11.86 7.43
CA PHE A 4 -4.55 -13.00 6.90
C PHE A 4 -6.04 -12.68 6.76
N ALA A 5 -6.53 -11.64 7.44
CA ALA A 5 -7.90 -11.16 7.28
C ALA A 5 -8.20 -10.70 5.84
N PHE A 6 -7.19 -10.26 5.07
CA PHE A 6 -7.37 -9.84 3.67
C PHE A 6 -7.92 -10.98 2.79
N PHE A 7 -7.58 -12.22 3.11
CA PHE A 7 -8.08 -13.39 2.39
C PHE A 7 -9.57 -13.63 2.60
N ALA A 8 -10.05 -13.43 3.82
CA ALA A 8 -11.39 -13.85 4.24
C ALA A 8 -12.44 -12.73 4.09
N ASP A 9 -12.00 -11.50 3.85
CA ASP A 9 -12.90 -10.37 3.72
C ASP A 9 -13.70 -10.41 2.41
N LEU A 10 -14.96 -10.00 2.48
CA LEU A 10 -15.90 -9.94 1.35
C LEU A 10 -16.14 -8.51 0.87
N PHE A 11 -15.59 -7.51 1.58
CA PHE A 11 -15.68 -6.12 1.16
C PHE A 11 -14.73 -5.82 -0.01
N SER A 12 -15.19 -4.99 -0.94
CA SER A 12 -14.40 -4.55 -2.11
C SER A 12 -13.21 -3.67 -1.70
N PHE A 13 -13.33 -2.90 -0.62
CA PHE A 13 -12.27 -2.06 -0.08
C PHE A 13 -11.83 -2.54 1.30
N ILE A 14 -10.53 -2.67 1.49
CA ILE A 14 -9.91 -2.99 2.78
C ILE A 14 -9.19 -1.74 3.27
N LEU A 15 -9.43 -1.38 4.53
CA LEU A 15 -8.74 -0.29 5.23
C LEU A 15 -7.92 -0.86 6.38
N THR A 16 -6.64 -0.49 6.45
CA THR A 16 -5.79 -0.75 7.61
C THR A 16 -5.55 0.54 8.38
N LEU A 17 -5.91 0.51 9.66
CA LEU A 17 -5.61 1.54 10.64
C LEU A 17 -4.91 0.91 11.84
N VAL A 18 -3.85 1.54 12.36
CA VAL A 18 -3.19 1.00 13.56
C VAL A 18 -4.03 1.25 14.80
N ASN A 19 -4.11 0.20 15.62
CA ASN A 19 -4.79 0.24 16.91
C ASN A 19 -4.16 1.30 17.84
N GLY A 20 -5.00 2.18 18.38
CA GLY A 20 -4.60 3.25 19.31
C GLY A 20 -4.31 4.60 18.67
N GLU A 21 -4.44 4.73 17.34
CA GLU A 21 -4.40 6.02 16.67
C GLU A 21 -5.75 6.74 16.80
N LYS A 22 -5.70 8.07 16.87
CA LYS A 22 -6.90 8.90 16.98
C LYS A 22 -7.22 9.52 15.63
N VAL A 23 -8.48 9.91 15.46
CA VAL A 23 -8.88 10.80 14.37
C VAL A 23 -8.09 12.11 14.51
N ALA A 24 -7.46 12.55 13.41
CA ALA A 24 -6.80 13.85 13.38
C ALA A 24 -7.83 14.96 13.13
N ASN A 25 -7.47 16.18 13.52
CA ASN A 25 -8.25 17.38 13.21
C ASN A 25 -7.61 18.15 12.06
N ASP A 26 -8.44 18.77 11.24
CA ASP A 26 -8.00 19.74 10.24
C ASP A 26 -7.60 21.08 10.91
N PRO A 27 -7.03 22.05 10.15
CA PRO A 27 -6.64 23.34 10.70
C PRO A 27 -7.80 24.17 11.30
N SER A 28 -9.06 23.85 10.98
CA SER A 28 -10.25 24.48 11.57
C SER A 28 -10.67 23.82 12.90
N GLY A 29 -10.03 22.71 13.27
CA GLY A 29 -10.34 21.93 14.47
C GLY A 29 -11.41 20.86 14.26
N LYS A 30 -11.84 20.61 13.02
CA LYS A 30 -12.84 19.59 12.71
C LYS A 30 -12.19 18.23 12.52
N GLU A 31 -12.85 17.18 13.02
CA GLU A 31 -12.42 15.80 12.83
C GLU A 31 -12.38 15.39 11.36
N ILE A 32 -11.31 14.72 10.97
CA ILE A 32 -11.05 14.26 9.62
C ILE A 32 -11.67 12.88 9.44
N ASN A 33 -12.60 12.74 8.50
CA ASN A 33 -13.13 11.43 8.14
C ASN A 33 -12.16 10.70 7.20
N ALA A 34 -11.17 10.01 7.78
CA ALA A 34 -10.13 9.29 7.03
C ALA A 34 -10.71 8.15 6.17
N LEU A 35 -11.72 7.43 6.68
CA LEU A 35 -12.40 6.35 5.95
C LEU A 35 -13.07 6.87 4.67
N ALA A 36 -13.90 7.92 4.79
CA ALA A 36 -14.58 8.49 3.63
C ALA A 36 -13.60 9.03 2.59
N GLN A 37 -12.48 9.62 3.01
CA GLN A 37 -11.45 10.12 2.10
C GLN A 37 -10.68 9.00 1.40
N HIS A 38 -10.32 7.93 2.12
CA HIS A 38 -9.75 6.74 1.49
C HIS A 38 -10.70 6.16 0.43
N ILE A 39 -12.00 6.04 0.74
CA ILE A 39 -13.01 5.55 -0.22
C ILE A 39 -13.08 6.50 -1.42
N GLN A 40 -13.13 7.81 -1.21
CA GLN A 40 -13.14 8.79 -2.30
C GLN A 40 -11.90 8.68 -3.20
N ASN A 41 -10.73 8.46 -2.62
CA ASN A 41 -9.49 8.26 -3.37
C ASN A 41 -9.55 6.99 -4.23
N LEU A 42 -10.13 5.89 -3.72
CA LEU A 42 -10.28 4.64 -4.46
C LEU A 42 -11.36 4.74 -5.56
N LEU A 43 -12.44 5.49 -5.32
CA LEU A 43 -13.53 5.67 -6.28
C LEU A 43 -13.20 6.66 -7.42
N THR A 44 -12.13 7.43 -7.30
CA THR A 44 -11.72 8.40 -8.32
C THR A 44 -10.49 7.91 -9.09
N PRO A 45 -10.38 8.18 -10.40
CA PRO A 45 -9.24 7.71 -11.18
C PRO A 45 -7.92 8.33 -10.73
N SER A 46 -6.83 7.66 -11.02
CA SER A 46 -5.46 8.15 -10.87
C SER A 46 -4.89 8.58 -12.21
N THR A 47 -3.90 9.48 -12.18
CA THR A 47 -3.24 10.01 -13.39
C THR A 47 -1.73 9.70 -13.41
N PRO A 48 -1.31 8.41 -13.45
CA PRO A 48 0.10 8.05 -13.27
C PRO A 48 0.95 8.23 -14.55
N LEU A 49 0.30 8.39 -15.71
CA LEU A 49 0.96 8.41 -17.02
C LEU A 49 1.47 9.79 -17.45
N PHE A 50 0.94 10.86 -16.82
CA PHE A 50 1.38 12.22 -17.05
C PHE A 50 1.19 13.00 -15.74
N PHE A 51 2.21 13.73 -15.29
CA PHE A 51 2.16 14.39 -14.00
C PHE A 51 1.33 15.68 -14.09
N ASN A 52 0.17 15.72 -13.43
CA ASN A 52 -0.60 16.95 -13.29
C ASN A 52 0.07 17.84 -12.22
N THR A 53 0.50 19.03 -12.60
CA THR A 53 1.21 19.93 -11.68
C THR A 53 0.27 20.68 -10.72
N LEU A 54 -1.05 20.52 -10.87
CA LEU A 54 -2.08 21.07 -9.98
C LEU A 54 -2.83 19.94 -9.27
N TYR A 55 -2.24 19.39 -8.20
CA TYR A 55 -2.83 18.36 -7.33
C TYR A 55 -3.60 17.24 -8.07
N ASP A 56 -4.42 16.47 -7.36
CA ASP A 56 -5.32 15.49 -7.97
C ASP A 56 -6.49 16.22 -8.67
N PRO A 57 -6.68 16.06 -10.00
CA PRO A 57 -7.72 16.74 -10.75
C PRO A 57 -9.15 16.27 -10.43
N TYR A 58 -9.30 15.18 -9.67
CA TYR A 58 -10.62 14.67 -9.25
C TYR A 58 -11.05 15.17 -7.88
N ARG A 59 -10.34 16.14 -7.30
CA ARG A 59 -10.73 16.83 -6.07
C ARG A 59 -11.36 18.17 -6.36
N ASP A 60 -12.26 18.58 -5.46
CA ASP A 60 -12.87 19.91 -5.49
C ASP A 60 -11.78 20.98 -5.49
N GLY A 61 -11.89 21.93 -6.44
CA GLY A 61 -10.94 23.03 -6.58
C GLY A 61 -9.67 22.73 -7.37
N ALA A 62 -9.51 21.52 -7.91
CA ALA A 62 -8.42 21.16 -8.83
C ALA A 62 -8.96 20.71 -10.20
N ASP A 63 -8.12 20.80 -11.23
CA ASP A 63 -8.42 20.33 -12.59
C ASP A 63 -7.10 20.03 -13.33
N PHE A 64 -7.18 19.49 -14.54
CA PHE A 64 -6.07 19.30 -15.45
C PHE A 64 -5.50 20.64 -15.93
N VAL A 65 -4.19 20.82 -15.74
CA VAL A 65 -3.50 22.04 -16.20
C VAL A 65 -3.33 22.09 -17.73
N ARG A 66 -3.10 23.29 -18.26
CA ARG A 66 -2.71 23.48 -19.66
C ARG A 66 -1.48 22.63 -19.99
N GLY A 67 -1.58 21.87 -21.08
CA GLY A 67 -0.52 20.97 -21.53
C GLY A 67 -0.74 19.51 -21.11
N TYR A 68 -1.68 19.23 -20.20
CA TYR A 68 -2.07 17.86 -19.89
C TYR A 68 -2.87 17.26 -21.06
N PRO A 69 -2.42 16.15 -21.69
CA PRO A 69 -3.07 15.57 -22.87
C PRO A 69 -4.51 15.15 -22.60
N PHE A 70 -5.45 15.56 -23.47
CA PHE A 70 -6.87 15.21 -23.34
C PHE A 70 -7.12 13.70 -23.33
N SER A 71 -6.38 12.95 -24.14
CA SER A 71 -6.48 11.48 -24.22
C SER A 71 -6.07 10.75 -22.94
N LEU A 72 -5.43 11.44 -21.98
CA LEU A 72 -4.99 10.86 -20.71
C LEU A 72 -5.82 11.35 -19.52
N ARG A 73 -6.87 12.15 -19.76
CA ARG A 73 -7.67 12.77 -18.69
C ARG A 73 -8.66 11.82 -18.03
N GLU A 74 -9.00 10.69 -18.66
CA GLU A 74 -9.83 9.65 -18.01
C GLU A 74 -9.07 8.91 -16.89
N GLY A 75 -7.73 9.00 -16.90
CA GLY A 75 -6.89 8.34 -15.91
C GLY A 75 -6.97 6.82 -15.98
N VAL A 76 -6.67 6.19 -14.85
CA VAL A 76 -6.75 4.74 -14.65
C VAL A 76 -7.42 4.42 -13.31
N PRO A 77 -7.98 3.20 -13.12
CA PRO A 77 -8.54 2.81 -11.83
C PRO A 77 -7.52 2.93 -10.69
N THR A 78 -7.96 3.40 -9.52
CA THR A 78 -7.08 3.55 -8.34
C THR A 78 -7.15 2.29 -7.49
N ALA A 79 -6.03 1.59 -7.38
CA ALA A 79 -5.94 0.35 -6.61
C ALA A 79 -5.56 0.59 -5.14
N ILE A 80 -4.79 1.65 -4.85
CA ILE A 80 -4.28 1.92 -3.50
C ILE A 80 -4.45 3.40 -3.17
N SER A 81 -4.90 3.67 -1.94
CA SER A 81 -4.92 4.98 -1.31
C SER A 81 -4.05 4.95 -0.06
N HIS A 82 -2.96 5.72 -0.06
CA HIS A 82 -2.01 5.82 1.03
C HIS A 82 -2.18 7.10 1.86
N GLY A 83 -2.27 6.89 3.17
CA GLY A 83 -2.41 7.85 4.27
C GLY A 83 -1.27 8.78 4.55
N LEU A 84 -1.58 9.94 5.12
CA LEU A 84 -0.61 10.77 5.84
C LEU A 84 -0.90 10.71 7.35
N TRP A 85 -0.02 11.25 8.17
CA TRP A 85 -0.26 11.33 9.61
C TRP A 85 0.28 12.65 10.16
N LEU A 86 -0.36 13.09 11.24
CA LEU A 86 0.14 14.19 12.06
C LEU A 86 0.81 13.62 13.32
N ASN A 87 1.48 14.50 14.06
CA ASN A 87 2.22 14.19 15.29
C ASN A 87 3.51 13.42 14.99
N ILE A 88 3.61 12.11 15.27
CA ILE A 88 4.90 11.39 15.14
C ILE A 88 5.08 10.96 13.67
N PRO A 89 6.11 11.47 12.95
CA PRO A 89 6.39 11.01 11.59
C PRO A 89 6.84 9.54 11.57
N ASP A 90 6.52 8.81 10.51
CA ASP A 90 7.08 7.48 10.23
C ASP A 90 8.50 7.63 9.69
N TYR A 91 9.42 7.88 10.61
CA TYR A 91 10.85 7.92 10.35
C TYR A 91 11.47 6.56 10.59
N ASP A 92 12.54 6.28 9.84
CA ASP A 92 13.51 5.27 10.21
C ASP A 92 14.09 5.55 11.61
N ALA A 93 14.51 4.50 12.29
CA ALA A 93 15.02 4.57 13.65
C ALA A 93 16.24 5.51 13.79
N PRO A 94 17.24 5.51 12.89
CA PRO A 94 18.31 6.52 12.92
C PRO A 94 17.79 7.96 12.91
N THR A 95 16.87 8.29 12.01
CA THR A 95 16.26 9.63 11.93
C THR A 95 15.48 9.95 13.21
N GLN A 96 14.72 9.00 13.75
CA GLN A 96 14.01 9.17 15.01
C GLN A 96 14.95 9.40 16.20
N LEU A 97 16.12 8.75 16.24
CA LEU A 97 17.14 8.94 17.28
C LEU A 97 17.69 10.37 17.31
N VAL A 98 17.92 10.97 16.13
CA VAL A 98 18.47 12.34 16.04
C VAL A 98 17.38 13.43 16.12
N LYS A 99 16.12 13.08 15.86
CA LYS A 99 14.95 13.98 15.87
C LYS A 99 13.83 13.52 16.82
N PRO A 100 14.09 13.18 18.10
CA PRO A 100 13.11 12.51 18.97
C PRO A 100 11.89 13.37 19.33
N ARG A 101 12.03 14.70 19.24
CA ARG A 101 10.99 15.68 19.56
C ARG A 101 10.31 16.26 18.32
N GLU A 102 10.76 15.91 17.12
CA GLU A 102 10.15 16.42 15.90
C GLU A 102 8.73 15.89 15.76
N ARG A 103 7.83 16.77 15.31
CA ARG A 103 6.42 16.45 15.08
C ARG A 103 5.98 17.00 13.74
N ASN A 104 5.22 16.21 12.99
CA ASN A 104 4.52 16.68 11.82
C ASN A 104 3.25 17.44 12.24
N SER A 105 3.33 18.77 12.26
CA SER A 105 2.18 19.67 12.42
C SER A 105 1.70 20.24 11.09
N ARG A 106 2.37 19.89 9.98
CA ARG A 106 2.07 20.45 8.66
C ARG A 106 0.94 19.65 8.01
N TYR A 107 -0.26 20.18 8.13
CA TYR A 107 -1.41 19.74 7.36
C TYR A 107 -1.31 20.26 5.92
N VAL A 108 -1.33 19.34 4.94
CA VAL A 108 -1.37 19.67 3.52
C VAL A 108 -2.67 19.12 2.95
N ASP A 109 -3.55 20.01 2.50
CA ASP A 109 -4.79 19.64 1.81
C ASP A 109 -4.52 19.25 0.37
N ALA A 110 -3.92 18.06 0.18
CA ALA A 110 -3.61 17.55 -1.13
C ALA A 110 -3.70 16.02 -1.17
N VAL A 111 -4.18 15.53 -2.31
CA VAL A 111 -3.99 14.17 -2.79
C VAL A 111 -3.21 14.28 -4.10
N MET A 112 -2.35 13.30 -4.36
CA MET A 112 -1.56 13.21 -5.57
C MET A 112 -1.51 11.75 -6.04
N THR A 113 -1.47 11.56 -7.35
CA THR A 113 -1.14 10.25 -7.92
C THR A 113 0.38 10.04 -7.87
N ILE A 114 0.82 8.86 -7.43
CA ILE A 114 2.21 8.44 -7.53
C ILE A 114 2.52 8.09 -9.00
N PRO A 115 3.48 8.75 -9.67
CA PRO A 115 3.74 8.52 -11.09
C PRO A 115 4.12 7.08 -11.41
N LYS A 116 3.82 6.65 -12.64
CA LYS A 116 4.30 5.38 -13.17
C LYS A 116 5.84 5.34 -13.18
N GLY A 117 6.43 4.23 -12.77
CA GLY A 117 7.87 4.06 -12.66
C GLY A 117 8.50 4.67 -11.39
N SER A 118 7.71 5.31 -10.53
CA SER A 118 8.17 5.80 -9.22
C SER A 118 7.75 4.84 -8.11
N LEU A 119 8.70 4.48 -7.25
CA LEU A 119 8.43 3.76 -6.00
C LEU A 119 8.06 4.76 -4.89
N PHE A 120 7.47 4.24 -3.81
CA PHE A 120 7.13 5.04 -2.64
C PHE A 120 7.29 4.21 -1.36
N PRO A 121 7.62 4.84 -0.22
CA PRO A 121 7.66 4.15 1.07
C PRO A 121 6.23 4.02 1.60
N MET A 122 5.57 2.91 1.28
CA MET A 122 4.22 2.64 1.76
C MET A 122 4.23 2.31 3.24
N CYS A 123 3.42 3.03 4.02
CA CYS A 123 3.15 2.70 5.40
C CYS A 123 1.85 1.91 5.52
N GLY A 124 1.88 0.75 6.17
CA GLY A 124 0.70 -0.09 6.36
C GLY A 124 -0.29 0.44 7.41
N MET A 125 0.08 1.50 8.14
CA MET A 125 -0.71 2.00 9.28
C MET A 125 -1.92 2.84 8.88
N ASN A 126 -1.91 3.37 7.67
CA ASN A 126 -2.97 4.25 7.17
C ASN A 126 -3.10 4.03 5.67
N LEU A 127 -3.80 2.97 5.30
CA LEU A 127 -3.79 2.48 3.93
C LEU A 127 -5.14 1.87 3.59
N ALA A 128 -5.66 2.19 2.42
CA ALA A 128 -6.80 1.49 1.85
C ALA A 128 -6.44 0.96 0.47
N PHE A 129 -7.01 -0.17 0.09
CA PHE A 129 -6.83 -0.73 -1.24
C PHE A 129 -8.09 -1.42 -1.74
N ASP A 130 -8.21 -1.46 -3.06
CA ASP A 130 -9.22 -2.24 -3.76
C ASP A 130 -8.76 -3.70 -3.83
N ARG A 131 -9.53 -4.55 -3.15
CA ARG A 131 -9.22 -5.97 -2.98
C ARG A 131 -9.23 -6.71 -4.32
N GLU A 132 -10.13 -6.34 -5.23
CA GLU A 132 -10.24 -6.97 -6.55
C GLU A 132 -9.10 -6.55 -7.46
N LEU A 133 -8.70 -5.28 -7.40
CA LEU A 133 -7.65 -4.75 -8.27
C LEU A 133 -6.23 -5.14 -7.86
N ILE A 134 -5.94 -5.25 -6.55
CA ILE A 134 -4.56 -5.46 -6.07
C ILE A 134 -4.41 -6.39 -4.87
N GLY A 135 -5.50 -6.91 -4.31
CA GLY A 135 -5.50 -7.75 -3.11
C GLY A 135 -4.47 -8.89 -3.09
N PRO A 136 -4.27 -9.67 -4.18
CA PRO A 136 -3.26 -10.73 -4.20
C PRO A 136 -1.82 -10.24 -3.98
N ALA A 137 -1.52 -8.97 -4.30
CA ALA A 137 -0.19 -8.39 -4.10
C ALA A 137 0.00 -7.75 -2.71
N MET A 138 -1.06 -7.67 -1.88
CA MET A 138 -1.02 -7.08 -0.54
C MET A 138 -0.46 -8.06 0.52
N TYR A 139 0.74 -8.56 0.26
CA TYR A 139 1.49 -9.44 1.15
C TYR A 139 2.71 -8.74 1.73
N PHE A 140 2.75 -8.64 3.06
CA PHE A 140 3.78 -7.96 3.86
C PHE A 140 5.01 -8.85 4.13
N GLY A 141 5.22 -9.85 3.28
CA GLY A 141 6.36 -10.75 3.37
C GLY A 141 6.38 -11.66 4.60
N LEU A 142 7.51 -12.35 4.77
CA LEU A 142 7.79 -13.13 5.97
C LEU A 142 8.24 -12.17 7.07
N MET A 143 7.28 -11.68 7.84
CA MET A 143 7.46 -10.73 8.94
C MET A 143 7.10 -11.34 10.29
N GLY A 144 7.56 -10.72 11.38
CA GLY A 144 7.36 -11.20 12.76
C GLY A 144 8.68 -11.35 13.51
N ASP A 145 8.60 -11.79 14.77
CA ASP A 145 9.79 -11.95 15.60
C ASP A 145 10.80 -12.92 14.97
N GLY A 146 12.06 -12.48 14.89
CA GLY A 146 13.15 -13.24 14.26
C GLY A 146 13.23 -13.13 12.73
N GLN A 147 12.29 -12.44 12.08
CA GLN A 147 12.40 -12.18 10.63
C GLN A 147 13.31 -10.97 10.35
N PRO A 148 14.20 -11.06 9.36
CA PRO A 148 15.21 -10.04 9.12
C PRO A 148 14.68 -8.76 8.43
N ILE A 149 13.49 -8.80 7.84
CA ILE A 149 12.86 -7.64 7.17
C ILE A 149 12.11 -6.71 8.14
N GLY A 150 12.21 -6.92 9.46
CA GLY A 150 11.32 -6.27 10.42
C GLY A 150 11.23 -4.74 10.27
N ARG A 151 10.00 -4.20 10.22
CA ARG A 151 9.68 -2.77 9.98
C ARG A 151 9.99 -2.26 8.58
N TYR A 152 10.31 -3.15 7.64
CA TYR A 152 10.41 -2.89 6.20
C TYR A 152 9.35 -3.66 5.40
N ASP A 153 8.48 -4.39 6.10
CA ASP A 153 7.48 -5.29 5.53
C ASP A 153 6.39 -4.59 4.72
N ASP A 154 5.95 -3.42 5.17
CA ASP A 154 4.99 -2.57 4.47
C ASP A 154 5.60 -1.87 3.26
N MET A 155 6.82 -1.32 3.38
CA MET A 155 7.53 -0.80 2.22
C MET A 155 7.74 -1.87 1.14
N TRP A 156 8.13 -3.09 1.54
CA TRP A 156 8.25 -4.23 0.62
C TRP A 156 6.95 -4.53 -0.11
N ALA A 157 5.83 -4.62 0.63
CA ALA A 157 4.51 -4.84 0.03
C ALA A 157 4.14 -3.70 -0.93
N GLY A 158 4.42 -2.45 -0.54
CA GLY A 158 4.19 -1.27 -1.35
C GLY A 158 4.98 -1.27 -2.66
N TRP A 159 6.24 -1.66 -2.63
CA TRP A 159 7.07 -1.75 -3.84
C TRP A 159 6.60 -2.88 -4.76
N CYS A 160 6.28 -4.06 -4.22
CA CYS A 160 5.67 -5.14 -4.99
C CYS A 160 4.38 -4.67 -5.67
N ALA A 161 3.45 -4.11 -4.90
CA ALA A 161 2.16 -3.66 -5.40
C ALA A 161 2.32 -2.53 -6.42
N LYS A 162 3.26 -1.60 -6.23
CA LYS A 162 3.49 -0.48 -7.16
C LYS A 162 3.97 -0.95 -8.53
N VAL A 163 4.93 -1.86 -8.59
CA VAL A 163 5.42 -2.41 -9.86
C VAL A 163 4.30 -3.13 -10.62
N ILE A 164 3.44 -3.86 -9.90
CA ILE A 164 2.30 -4.56 -10.48
C ILE A 164 1.23 -3.58 -10.96
N CYS A 165 0.91 -2.56 -10.17
CA CYS A 165 -0.02 -1.51 -10.57
C CYS A 165 0.47 -0.83 -11.86
N ASP A 166 1.74 -0.49 -11.95
CA ASP A 166 2.32 0.15 -13.14
C ASP A 166 2.25 -0.74 -14.38
N HIS A 167 2.42 -2.06 -14.22
CA HIS A 167 2.30 -3.03 -15.29
C HIS A 167 0.85 -3.19 -15.77
N LEU A 168 -0.09 -3.30 -14.82
CA LEU A 168 -1.52 -3.52 -15.09
C LEU A 168 -2.31 -2.23 -15.38
N SER A 169 -1.62 -1.09 -15.46
CA SER A 169 -2.26 0.23 -15.64
C SER A 169 -3.27 0.55 -14.54
N LEU A 170 -2.85 0.38 -13.30
CA LEU A 170 -3.57 0.77 -12.09
C LEU A 170 -2.83 1.91 -11.38
N GLY A 171 -3.57 2.70 -10.63
CA GLY A 171 -3.08 3.87 -9.94
C GLY A 171 -2.87 3.69 -8.44
N VAL A 172 -1.95 4.48 -7.90
CA VAL A 172 -1.75 4.64 -6.46
C VAL A 172 -1.84 6.12 -6.13
N LYS A 173 -2.69 6.47 -5.16
CA LYS A 173 -2.79 7.83 -4.62
C LYS A 173 -2.12 7.92 -3.25
N THR A 174 -1.53 9.07 -2.95
CA THR A 174 -1.00 9.43 -1.64
C THR A 174 -1.43 10.85 -1.28
N GLY A 175 -1.53 11.15 0.01
CA GLY A 175 -2.08 12.41 0.49
C GLY A 175 -3.46 12.22 1.09
N LEU A 176 -3.86 13.16 1.95
CA LEU A 176 -5.03 13.14 2.84
C LEU A 176 -5.82 11.83 2.92
N PRO A 177 -5.32 10.87 3.69
CA PRO A 177 -6.05 10.67 4.95
C PRO A 177 -5.13 10.88 6.13
N TYR A 178 -5.35 11.91 6.94
CA TYR A 178 -4.58 12.15 8.17
C TYR A 178 -5.18 11.40 9.34
N ILE A 179 -4.31 10.69 10.06
CA ILE A 179 -4.57 10.17 11.41
C ILE A 179 -3.59 10.76 12.42
N TRP A 180 -3.95 10.72 13.69
CA TRP A 180 -3.11 11.22 14.76
C TRP A 180 -2.27 10.09 15.35
N HIS A 181 -1.05 9.95 14.83
CA HIS A 181 -0.13 8.90 15.23
C HIS A 181 0.51 9.22 16.59
N SER A 182 0.16 8.44 17.63
CA SER A 182 0.56 8.70 19.02
C SER A 182 1.64 7.76 19.54
N LYS A 183 2.00 6.72 18.78
CA LYS A 183 2.87 5.65 19.24
C LYS A 183 4.31 5.91 18.82
N ALA A 184 5.16 6.29 19.78
CA ALA A 184 6.61 6.24 19.61
C ALA A 184 7.14 4.95 20.23
N SER A 185 7.53 3.98 19.40
CA SER A 185 8.26 2.80 19.86
C SER A 185 9.71 3.14 20.21
N ASN A 186 10.38 2.27 20.95
CA ASN A 186 11.77 2.49 21.35
C ASN A 186 12.69 2.46 20.10
N PRO A 187 13.36 3.58 19.77
CA PRO A 187 14.14 3.68 18.54
C PRO A 187 15.37 2.76 18.53
N PHE A 188 15.95 2.41 19.69
CA PHE A 188 17.06 1.44 19.75
C PHE A 188 16.61 0.02 19.41
N VAL A 189 15.39 -0.35 19.82
CA VAL A 189 14.81 -1.64 19.45
C VAL A 189 14.48 -1.66 17.96
N ASN A 190 13.92 -0.57 17.45
CA ASN A 190 13.59 -0.43 16.03
C ASN A 190 14.86 -0.49 15.16
N LEU A 191 15.94 0.19 15.54
CA LEU A 191 17.20 0.17 14.80
C LEU A 191 17.74 -1.26 14.61
N LYS A 192 17.65 -2.12 15.64
CA LYS A 192 18.04 -3.53 15.53
C LYS A 192 17.18 -4.31 14.54
N LYS A 193 15.88 -3.98 14.46
CA LYS A 193 14.93 -4.61 13.53
C LYS A 193 15.16 -4.14 12.11
N GLU A 194 15.38 -2.84 11.94
CA GLU A 194 15.53 -2.16 10.65
C GLU A 194 16.91 -2.33 10.03
N TYR A 195 17.96 -2.64 10.80
CA TYR A 195 19.35 -2.67 10.36
C TYR A 195 19.57 -3.39 9.01
N LYS A 196 19.01 -4.60 8.85
CA LYS A 196 19.11 -5.35 7.60
C LYS A 196 18.30 -4.70 6.48
N GLY A 197 17.10 -4.20 6.77
CA GLY A 197 16.27 -3.47 5.81
C GLY A 197 16.97 -2.23 5.26
N ILE A 198 17.57 -1.41 6.12
CA ILE A 198 18.35 -0.23 5.73
C ILE A 198 19.49 -0.62 4.80
N TYR A 199 20.24 -1.66 5.15
CA TYR A 199 21.35 -2.13 4.33
C TYR A 199 20.89 -2.72 2.99
N TRP A 200 19.87 -3.57 3.00
CA TRP A 200 19.35 -4.20 1.79
C TRP A 200 18.62 -3.24 0.86
N GLN A 201 18.08 -2.14 1.37
CA GLN A 201 17.34 -1.16 0.59
C GLN A 201 18.17 -0.64 -0.60
N GLU A 202 19.49 -0.50 -0.43
CA GLU A 202 20.41 -0.07 -1.49
C GLU A 202 20.45 -1.02 -2.69
N GLU A 203 20.09 -2.30 -2.51
CA GLU A 203 19.99 -3.29 -3.58
C GLU A 203 18.52 -3.56 -3.99
N ILE A 204 17.59 -3.51 -3.02
CA ILE A 204 16.16 -3.75 -3.26
C ILE A 204 15.53 -2.66 -4.13
N ILE A 205 15.89 -1.39 -3.92
CA ILE A 205 15.30 -0.27 -4.68
C ILE A 205 15.73 -0.32 -6.15
N PRO A 206 17.03 -0.43 -6.50
CA PRO A 206 17.44 -0.64 -7.89
C PRO A 206 16.81 -1.88 -8.52
N PHE A 207 16.68 -2.97 -7.75
CA PHE A 207 15.98 -4.16 -8.21
C PHE A 207 14.55 -3.81 -8.66
N PHE A 208 13.71 -3.23 -7.79
CA PHE A 208 12.33 -2.89 -8.14
C PHE A 208 12.22 -1.86 -9.28
N GLN A 209 13.14 -0.91 -9.37
CA GLN A 209 13.21 0.04 -10.49
C GLN A 209 13.54 -0.65 -11.83
N SER A 210 14.25 -1.79 -11.78
CA SER A 210 14.63 -2.58 -12.96
C SER A 210 13.64 -3.68 -13.33
N VAL A 211 12.65 -3.99 -12.48
CA VAL A 211 11.70 -5.08 -12.74
C VAL A 211 10.91 -4.79 -14.02
N LEU A 212 10.94 -5.76 -14.92
CA LEU A 212 10.10 -5.80 -16.11
C LEU A 212 9.25 -7.07 -16.04
N LEU A 213 7.93 -6.90 -16.00
CA LEU A 213 6.98 -8.00 -16.04
C LEU A 213 6.60 -8.29 -17.50
N PRO A 214 6.56 -9.57 -17.93
CA PRO A 214 6.13 -9.98 -19.27
C PRO A 214 4.69 -9.53 -19.56
N LYS A 215 4.37 -9.22 -20.83
CA LYS A 215 3.03 -8.76 -21.22
C LYS A 215 1.94 -9.81 -20.99
N GLU A 216 2.34 -11.07 -20.87
CA GLU A 216 1.50 -12.23 -20.60
C GLU A 216 1.03 -12.28 -19.13
N CYS A 217 1.68 -11.52 -18.24
CA CYS A 217 1.28 -11.34 -16.85
C CYS A 217 0.09 -10.38 -16.72
N THR A 218 -1.08 -10.79 -17.21
CA THR A 218 -2.28 -9.95 -17.27
C THR A 218 -3.12 -9.91 -15.99
N THR A 219 -2.69 -10.60 -14.93
CA THR A 219 -3.38 -10.61 -13.62
C THR A 219 -2.39 -10.36 -12.50
N VAL A 220 -2.89 -9.87 -11.36
CA VAL A 220 -2.06 -9.63 -10.16
C VAL A 220 -1.33 -10.89 -9.73
N GLN A 221 -2.01 -12.04 -9.71
CA GLN A 221 -1.41 -13.33 -9.36
C GLN A 221 -0.24 -13.69 -10.29
N LYS A 222 -0.43 -13.59 -11.61
CA LYS A 222 0.64 -13.88 -12.58
C LYS A 222 1.81 -12.92 -12.43
N CYS A 223 1.53 -11.64 -12.19
CA CYS A 223 2.56 -10.64 -11.93
C CYS A 223 3.34 -10.98 -10.66
N TYR A 224 2.65 -11.35 -9.58
CA TYR A 224 3.26 -11.62 -8.28
C TYR A 224 4.10 -12.90 -8.29
N ILE A 225 3.67 -13.94 -9.02
CA ILE A 225 4.44 -15.18 -9.25
C ILE A 225 5.70 -14.90 -10.08
N GLU A 226 5.60 -14.10 -11.14
CA GLU A 226 6.80 -13.74 -11.92
C GLU A 226 7.75 -12.86 -11.10
N LEU A 227 7.21 -11.93 -10.32
CA LEU A 227 8.00 -11.11 -9.40
C LEU A 227 8.71 -11.98 -8.35
N SER A 228 8.06 -13.01 -7.80
CA SER A 228 8.70 -13.92 -6.83
C SER A 228 9.88 -14.67 -7.45
N ARG A 229 9.75 -15.10 -8.72
CA ARG A 229 10.85 -15.70 -9.48
C ARG A 229 12.03 -14.74 -9.60
N GLN A 230 11.78 -13.48 -9.96
CA GLN A 230 12.82 -12.44 -10.08
C GLN A 230 13.46 -12.11 -8.71
N VAL A 231 12.68 -12.07 -7.63
CA VAL A 231 13.19 -11.88 -6.25
C VAL A 231 14.18 -12.99 -5.90
N LYS A 232 13.83 -14.26 -6.15
CA LYS A 232 14.73 -15.40 -5.89
C LYS A 232 16.01 -15.32 -6.72
N GLU A 233 15.91 -14.92 -7.98
CA GLU A 233 17.04 -14.85 -8.90
C GLU A 233 17.98 -13.68 -8.55
N LYS A 234 17.43 -12.49 -8.30
CA LYS A 234 18.20 -11.25 -8.18
C LYS A 234 18.57 -10.90 -6.74
N LEU A 235 17.66 -11.14 -5.79
CA LEU A 235 17.89 -10.84 -4.37
C LEU A 235 18.29 -12.08 -3.56
N GLY A 236 18.09 -13.29 -4.08
CA GLY A 236 18.56 -14.53 -3.44
C GLY A 236 20.05 -14.54 -3.08
N PRO A 237 20.96 -14.01 -3.93
CA PRO A 237 22.38 -13.88 -3.57
C PRO A 237 22.67 -12.90 -2.42
N LEU A 238 21.77 -11.94 -2.17
CA LEU A 238 21.93 -10.93 -1.12
C LEU A 238 21.75 -11.54 0.29
N ASP A 239 20.74 -12.38 0.47
CA ASP A 239 20.50 -13.14 1.70
C ASP A 239 19.55 -14.33 1.42
N PRO A 240 19.76 -15.51 2.05
CA PRO A 240 18.86 -16.67 1.91
C PRO A 240 17.40 -16.40 2.26
N TYR A 241 17.13 -15.34 3.04
CA TYR A 241 15.78 -14.84 3.29
C TYR A 241 14.98 -14.65 2.00
N PHE A 242 15.56 -14.08 0.94
CA PHE A 242 14.84 -13.79 -0.30
C PHE A 242 14.48 -15.05 -1.09
N GLN A 243 15.26 -16.13 -0.95
CA GLN A 243 14.88 -17.44 -1.50
C GLN A 243 13.59 -17.94 -0.84
N LYS A 244 13.58 -17.93 0.50
CA LYS A 244 12.42 -18.36 1.28
C LYS A 244 11.22 -17.43 1.09
N LEU A 245 11.45 -16.14 0.97
CA LEU A 245 10.41 -15.14 0.71
C LEU A 245 9.75 -15.38 -0.64
N GLY A 246 10.54 -15.65 -1.69
CA GLY A 246 9.98 -15.98 -3.01
C GLY A 246 9.09 -17.22 -2.99
N ASP A 247 9.47 -18.27 -2.26
CA ASP A 247 8.60 -19.44 -2.06
C ASP A 247 7.31 -19.05 -1.32
N ALA A 248 7.42 -18.26 -0.25
CA ALA A 248 6.27 -17.78 0.51
C ALA A 248 5.33 -16.88 -0.32
N MET A 249 5.86 -16.09 -1.24
CA MET A 249 5.07 -15.29 -2.19
C MET A 249 4.21 -16.18 -3.10
N VAL A 250 4.74 -17.32 -3.56
CA VAL A 250 3.96 -18.28 -4.35
C VAL A 250 2.86 -18.91 -3.49
N THR A 251 3.22 -19.39 -2.30
CA THR A 251 2.25 -19.97 -1.36
C THR A 251 1.14 -18.98 -0.97
N TRP A 252 1.47 -17.69 -0.84
CA TRP A 252 0.49 -16.64 -0.61
C TRP A 252 -0.56 -16.57 -1.73
N ILE A 253 -0.14 -16.63 -2.99
CA ILE A 253 -1.04 -16.63 -4.13
C ILE A 253 -1.87 -17.91 -4.20
N GLU A 254 -1.27 -19.07 -3.94
CA GLU A 254 -2.00 -20.34 -3.87
C GLU A 254 -3.09 -20.31 -2.78
N ALA A 255 -2.77 -19.78 -1.61
CA ALA A 255 -3.73 -19.59 -0.53
C ALA A 255 -4.83 -18.58 -0.92
N TRP A 256 -4.47 -17.50 -1.64
CA TRP A 256 -5.42 -16.51 -2.13
C TRP A 256 -6.45 -17.15 -3.05
N ASP A 257 -5.99 -17.88 -4.06
CA ASP A 257 -6.85 -18.50 -5.07
C ASP A 257 -7.72 -19.62 -4.47
N GLN A 258 -7.18 -20.39 -3.52
CA GLN A 258 -7.97 -21.38 -2.78
C GLN A 258 -9.13 -20.74 -2.01
N LEU A 259 -8.87 -19.62 -1.33
CA LEU A 259 -9.85 -18.90 -0.50
C LEU A 259 -10.81 -18.01 -1.29
N ASN A 260 -10.49 -17.72 -2.56
CA ASN A 260 -11.26 -16.83 -3.43
C ASN A 260 -11.74 -17.52 -4.70
N SER A 261 -11.80 -18.85 -4.69
CA SER A 261 -12.35 -19.60 -5.81
C SER A 261 -13.82 -19.21 -6.09
N PRO A 262 -14.29 -19.26 -7.35
CA PRO A 262 -15.67 -18.91 -7.70
C PRO A 262 -16.73 -19.64 -6.85
N ALA A 263 -16.45 -20.89 -6.47
CA ALA A 263 -17.32 -21.69 -5.61
C ALA A 263 -17.45 -21.11 -4.19
N GLN A 264 -16.36 -20.56 -3.64
CA GLN A 264 -16.37 -19.97 -2.30
C GLN A 264 -16.97 -18.56 -2.30
N GLN A 265 -16.75 -17.77 -3.35
CA GLN A 265 -17.43 -16.48 -3.54
C GLN A 265 -18.95 -16.66 -3.66
N ALA A 266 -19.41 -17.68 -4.41
CA ALA A 266 -20.83 -18.00 -4.51
C ALA A 266 -21.44 -18.46 -3.17
N ALA A 267 -20.68 -19.18 -2.34
CA ALA A 267 -21.13 -19.59 -1.01
C ALA A 267 -21.19 -18.42 -0.01
N ALA A 268 -20.26 -17.47 -0.13
CA ALA A 268 -20.23 -16.25 0.69
C ALA A 268 -21.38 -15.29 0.36
N ASN A 269 -21.66 -15.07 -0.93
CA ASN A 269 -22.77 -14.20 -1.36
C ASN A 269 -24.13 -14.72 -0.89
N LYS A 270 -24.33 -16.05 -0.92
CA LYS A 270 -25.56 -16.69 -0.38
C LYS A 270 -25.74 -16.48 1.13
N LYS A 271 -24.64 -16.39 1.91
CA LYS A 271 -24.72 -16.11 3.36
C LYS A 271 -25.11 -14.66 3.64
N ASN A 272 -24.58 -13.71 2.87
CA ASN A 272 -24.92 -12.28 3.02
C ASN A 272 -26.38 -11.99 2.67
N GLU A 273 -26.95 -12.66 1.67
CA GLU A 273 -28.40 -12.55 1.35
C GLU A 273 -29.31 -13.16 2.43
N SER A 274 -28.81 -14.11 3.23
CA SER A 274 -29.60 -14.80 4.27
C SER A 274 -29.62 -14.11 5.63
N THR A 275 -28.90 -13.00 5.81
CA THR A 275 -28.85 -12.27 7.08
C THR A 275 -29.91 -11.15 7.05
N PRO A 276 -31.00 -11.21 7.84
CA PRO A 276 -32.03 -10.18 7.82
C PRO A 276 -31.44 -8.85 8.30
N SER A 277 -31.71 -7.75 7.59
CA SER A 277 -31.35 -6.41 8.08
C SER A 277 -32.08 -6.15 9.39
N THR A 278 -31.40 -6.25 10.52
CA THR A 278 -31.88 -5.68 11.78
C THR A 278 -31.80 -4.17 11.65
N LYS A 279 -32.88 -3.56 11.17
CA LYS A 279 -33.17 -2.15 11.41
C LYS A 279 -33.48 -2.01 12.90
N SER A 280 -32.66 -1.25 13.62
CA SER A 280 -33.02 -0.60 14.88
C SER A 280 -32.45 0.81 14.86
#